data_AF-A0AAE4S3Z9-F1
#
_entry.id   AF-A0AAE4S3Z9-F1
#
_cell.length_a   1.000
_cell.length_b   1.000
_cell.length_c   1.000
_cell.angle_alpha   90.00
_cell.angle_beta   90.00
_cell.angle_gamma   90.00
#
_symmetry.space_group_name_H-M   'P 1'
#
loop_
_entity.id
_entity.type
_entity.pdbx_description
1 polymer ?
#
loop_
_entity_poly.entity_id
_entity_poly.type
_entity_poly.pdbx_seq_one_letter_code
_entity_poly.pdbx_strand_id
1 'polypeptide(L)'
;MFLSVQTSLINRVKGNTTHMDCLTIYTDGASRGNPGEAAAAWLILRGTDVLESDVLVLGKQTNNVAEYTALIHAIRSAKKFAEPKTTELIIYSDSELMISQMNETYKVRSASLQPLHQEAKDCAAGFAKVTYHHVPRENPYIGSCDWLCNNALDKRSAADLIDDLRKGREPIECKPIGVVHSPFKERGSAPNQGRNTQEISRIEIFPEYRDGLTGLSAGNAVFILCWFDRSERDILQVVPHGRKELTGVFATRAPVRPNPISLTLVTIESIEGTTLTVRGLEAFDNTPVLDIKPYHAGIDTPENE
;
A
#
# COMPACT_ATOMS: atom_id res chain seq x y z
N MET A 1 -23.22 39.28 -35.15
CA MET A 1 -23.69 38.70 -36.42
C MET A 1 -22.80 37.50 -36.71
N PHE A 2 -23.41 36.31 -36.92
CA PHE A 2 -22.80 34.99 -37.17
C PHE A 2 -22.06 34.36 -35.97
N LEU A 3 -22.21 33.08 -35.57
CA LEU A 3 -22.95 31.85 -35.93
C LEU A 3 -23.03 31.05 -34.59
N SER A 4 -24.13 30.37 -34.23
CA SER A 4 -24.32 28.89 -34.34
C SER A 4 -23.36 28.08 -33.42
N VAL A 5 -23.68 27.02 -32.66
CA VAL A 5 -24.71 25.98 -32.73
C VAL A 5 -24.56 25.09 -31.46
N GLN A 6 -25.65 24.44 -31.04
CA GLN A 6 -25.71 23.25 -30.16
C GLN A 6 -25.21 23.33 -28.69
N THR A 7 -26.15 23.44 -27.76
CA THR A 7 -26.13 22.61 -26.53
C THR A 7 -27.56 22.20 -26.15
N SER A 8 -28.24 21.54 -27.08
CA SER A 8 -29.55 20.92 -26.87
C SER A 8 -29.49 19.44 -27.27
N LEU A 9 -28.61 18.65 -26.63
CA LEU A 9 -28.63 17.18 -26.79
C LEU A 9 -27.78 16.42 -25.77
N ILE A 10 -27.99 16.58 -24.45
CA ILE A 10 -27.49 15.59 -23.46
C ILE A 10 -28.56 15.17 -22.42
N ASN A 11 -29.70 15.86 -22.32
CA ASN A 11 -30.82 15.43 -21.47
C ASN A 11 -31.83 14.55 -22.23
N ARG A 12 -31.41 13.39 -22.75
CA ARG A 12 -32.37 12.34 -23.16
C ARG A 12 -31.81 10.93 -23.36
N VAL A 13 -31.08 10.39 -22.38
CA VAL A 13 -31.06 8.93 -22.14
C VAL A 13 -30.98 8.69 -20.63
N LYS A 14 -32.06 8.99 -19.90
CA LYS A 14 -32.37 8.21 -18.68
C LYS A 14 -33.02 6.92 -19.14
N GLY A 15 -32.19 6.03 -19.69
CA GLY A 15 -32.56 4.63 -19.82
C GLY A 15 -32.58 4.06 -18.41
N ASN A 16 -33.72 3.52 -18.00
CA ASN A 16 -33.80 2.55 -16.91
C ASN A 16 -32.82 1.41 -17.23
N THR A 17 -31.59 1.51 -16.73
CA THR A 17 -30.73 0.37 -16.50
C THR A 17 -30.77 0.19 -15.00
N THR A 18 -31.59 -0.75 -14.55
CA THR A 18 -31.43 -1.34 -13.23
C THR A 18 -29.99 -1.84 -13.19
N HIS A 19 -29.07 -1.07 -12.57
CA HIS A 19 -27.78 -1.60 -12.19
C HIS A 19 -28.08 -2.77 -11.26
N MET A 20 -28.00 -3.99 -11.78
CA MET A 20 -28.09 -5.19 -10.94
C MET A 20 -26.94 -5.10 -9.95
N ASP A 21 -27.30 -5.03 -8.67
CA ASP A 21 -26.32 -5.05 -7.61
C ASP A 21 -25.58 -6.39 -7.68
N CYS A 22 -24.26 -6.35 -7.76
CA CYS A 22 -23.45 -7.54 -8.02
C CYS A 22 -22.24 -7.56 -7.10
N LEU A 23 -22.04 -8.71 -6.44
CA LEU A 23 -20.85 -8.98 -5.63
C LEU A 23 -19.99 -10.01 -6.36
N THR A 24 -18.70 -9.70 -6.45
CA THR A 24 -17.68 -10.63 -6.94
C THR A 24 -16.99 -11.28 -5.74
N ILE A 25 -16.92 -12.59 -5.73
CA ILE A 25 -16.40 -13.38 -4.61
C ILE A 25 -15.29 -14.28 -5.10
N TYR A 26 -14.18 -14.33 -4.37
CA TYR A 26 -13.11 -15.30 -4.57
C TYR A 26 -13.01 -16.19 -3.35
N THR A 27 -12.80 -17.49 -3.55
CA THR A 27 -12.71 -18.47 -2.47
C THR A 27 -11.58 -19.44 -2.71
N ASP A 28 -10.90 -19.84 -1.64
CA ASP A 28 -9.88 -20.88 -1.66
C ASP A 28 -9.91 -21.70 -0.36
N GLY A 29 -9.55 -22.98 -0.45
CA GLY A 29 -9.42 -23.88 0.67
C GLY A 29 -8.09 -24.61 0.65
N ALA A 30 -7.33 -24.54 1.75
CA ALA A 30 -6.05 -25.24 1.87
C ALA A 30 -6.10 -26.33 2.94
N SER A 31 -5.35 -27.42 2.73
CA SER A 31 -5.08 -28.43 3.75
C SER A 31 -3.63 -28.94 3.72
N ARG A 32 -2.98 -29.03 4.89
CA ARG A 32 -1.63 -29.57 5.08
C ARG A 32 -1.67 -31.10 5.18
N GLY A 33 -1.91 -31.75 4.05
CA GLY A 33 -2.19 -33.19 3.95
C GLY A 33 -3.63 -33.45 3.48
N ASN A 34 -4.01 -34.70 3.24
CA ASN A 34 -5.38 -35.00 2.79
C ASN A 34 -5.92 -36.30 3.40
N PRO A 35 -6.48 -36.26 4.63
CA PRO A 35 -6.80 -35.07 5.44
C PRO A 35 -5.60 -34.50 6.25
N GLY A 36 -5.64 -33.20 6.56
CA GLY A 36 -4.62 -32.46 7.30
C GLY A 36 -5.18 -31.16 7.93
N GLU A 37 -4.37 -30.40 8.67
CA GLU A 37 -4.78 -29.08 9.20
C GLU A 37 -5.21 -28.19 8.03
N ALA A 38 -6.43 -27.66 8.08
CA ALA A 38 -7.09 -27.01 6.97
C ALA A 38 -7.63 -25.62 7.32
N ALA A 39 -7.70 -24.77 6.31
CA ALA A 39 -8.27 -23.43 6.41
C ALA A 39 -9.09 -23.11 5.15
N ALA A 40 -10.06 -22.23 5.31
CA ALA A 40 -10.95 -21.76 4.26
C ALA A 40 -10.94 -20.23 4.25
N ALA A 41 -10.68 -19.62 3.10
CA ALA A 41 -10.60 -18.17 2.97
C ALA A 41 -11.50 -17.66 1.84
N TRP A 42 -11.97 -16.43 2.00
CA TRP A 42 -12.77 -15.76 0.99
C TRP A 42 -12.53 -14.26 0.95
N LEU A 43 -12.80 -13.68 -0.22
CA LEU A 43 -12.70 -12.27 -0.52
C LEU A 43 -13.98 -11.82 -1.23
N ILE A 44 -14.61 -10.74 -0.76
CA ILE A 44 -15.84 -10.18 -1.31
C ILE A 44 -15.56 -8.77 -1.82
N LEU A 45 -15.92 -8.51 -3.08
CA LEU A 45 -15.75 -7.23 -3.75
C LEU A 45 -17.07 -6.70 -4.31
N ARG A 46 -17.17 -5.38 -4.37
CA ARG A 46 -18.18 -4.65 -5.15
C ARG A 46 -17.44 -3.72 -6.11
N GLY A 47 -17.47 -4.04 -7.40
CA GLY A 47 -16.57 -3.41 -8.36
C GLY A 47 -15.11 -3.71 -8.00
N THR A 48 -14.32 -2.67 -7.74
CA THR A 48 -12.92 -2.77 -7.30
C THR A 48 -12.74 -2.75 -5.78
N ASP A 49 -13.80 -2.43 -5.04
CA ASP A 49 -13.71 -2.22 -3.60
C ASP A 49 -13.81 -3.55 -2.87
N VAL A 50 -12.80 -3.85 -2.03
CA VAL A 50 -12.82 -5.01 -1.14
C VAL A 50 -13.71 -4.69 0.05
N LEU A 51 -14.84 -5.40 0.16
CA LEU A 51 -15.78 -5.28 1.27
C LEU A 51 -15.39 -6.15 2.46
N GLU A 52 -14.83 -7.34 2.19
CA GLU A 52 -14.39 -8.27 3.22
C GLU A 52 -13.28 -9.19 2.68
N SER A 53 -12.32 -9.50 3.53
CA SER A 53 -11.35 -10.59 3.37
C SER A 53 -11.24 -11.32 4.71
N ASP A 54 -11.51 -12.63 4.74
CA ASP A 54 -11.55 -13.39 6.00
C ASP A 54 -11.10 -14.84 5.81
N VAL A 55 -10.73 -15.49 6.91
CA VAL A 55 -10.20 -16.85 6.93
C VAL A 55 -10.65 -17.61 8.19
N LEU A 56 -11.00 -18.87 8.00
CA LEU A 56 -11.43 -19.78 9.06
C LEU A 56 -10.51 -21.01 9.12
N VAL A 57 -9.92 -21.28 10.29
CA VAL A 57 -9.17 -22.52 10.56
C VAL A 57 -10.16 -23.64 10.93
N LEU A 58 -10.06 -24.78 10.25
CA LEU A 58 -11.03 -25.88 10.29
C LEU A 58 -10.55 -27.10 11.11
N GLY A 59 -9.31 -27.07 11.60
CA GLY A 59 -8.64 -28.26 12.12
C GLY A 59 -8.39 -29.29 11.02
N LYS A 60 -8.40 -30.59 11.36
CA LYS A 60 -8.11 -31.65 10.38
C LYS A 60 -9.25 -31.91 9.41
N GLN A 61 -9.10 -31.49 8.15
CA GLN A 61 -10.05 -31.73 7.07
C GLN A 61 -9.35 -32.07 5.75
N THR A 62 -10.10 -32.57 4.77
CA THR A 62 -9.63 -32.75 3.38
C THR A 62 -9.62 -31.42 2.63
N ASN A 63 -8.83 -31.31 1.56
CA ASN A 63 -8.83 -30.10 0.73
C ASN A 63 -10.23 -29.75 0.22
N ASN A 64 -10.95 -30.73 -0.34
CA ASN A 64 -12.29 -30.51 -0.88
C ASN A 64 -13.32 -30.04 0.17
N VAL A 65 -13.16 -30.46 1.44
CA VAL A 65 -14.00 -29.96 2.53
C VAL A 65 -13.65 -28.50 2.85
N ALA A 66 -12.37 -28.13 2.83
CA ALA A 66 -11.94 -26.75 3.00
C ALA A 66 -12.51 -25.84 1.90
N GLU A 67 -12.42 -26.25 0.64
CA GLU A 67 -12.97 -25.52 -0.52
C GLU A 67 -14.47 -25.24 -0.37
N TYR A 68 -15.26 -26.29 -0.08
CA TYR A 68 -16.69 -26.14 0.15
C TYR A 68 -17.00 -25.25 1.35
N THR A 69 -16.20 -25.34 2.41
CA THR A 69 -16.38 -24.49 3.59
C THR A 69 -16.12 -23.02 3.25
N ALA A 70 -15.08 -22.73 2.46
CA ALA A 70 -14.80 -21.38 1.97
C ALA A 70 -15.98 -20.82 1.17
N LEU A 71 -16.53 -21.62 0.25
CA LEU A 71 -17.72 -21.26 -0.52
C LEU A 71 -18.93 -20.93 0.36
N ILE A 72 -19.26 -21.81 1.31
CA ILE A 72 -20.42 -21.63 2.19
C ILE A 72 -20.28 -20.36 3.04
N HIS A 73 -19.10 -20.16 3.63
CA HIS A 73 -18.83 -18.97 4.45
C HIS A 73 -18.86 -17.69 3.62
N ALA A 74 -18.32 -17.71 2.40
CA ALA A 74 -18.37 -16.58 1.50
C ALA A 74 -19.81 -16.18 1.14
N ILE A 75 -20.66 -17.15 0.77
CA ILE A 75 -22.07 -16.89 0.45
C ILE A 75 -22.83 -16.38 1.68
N ARG A 76 -22.55 -16.93 2.86
CA ARG A 76 -23.15 -16.45 4.12
C ARG A 76 -22.75 -15.01 4.42
N SER A 77 -21.46 -14.70 4.27
CA SER A 77 -20.96 -13.37 4.56
C SER A 77 -21.42 -12.33 3.55
N ALA A 78 -21.60 -12.72 2.29
CA ALA A 78 -22.18 -11.88 1.25
C ALA A 78 -23.56 -11.30 1.62
N LYS A 79 -24.34 -11.99 2.48
CA LYS A 79 -25.63 -11.48 2.99
C LYS A 79 -25.50 -10.17 3.78
N LYS A 80 -24.33 -9.88 4.38
CA LYS A 80 -24.07 -8.60 5.07
C LYS A 80 -24.05 -7.41 4.09
N PHE A 81 -23.72 -7.69 2.83
CA PHE A 81 -23.46 -6.69 1.80
C PHE A 81 -24.46 -6.75 0.65
N ALA A 82 -25.50 -7.58 0.76
CA ALA A 82 -26.45 -7.84 -0.31
C ALA A 82 -27.86 -7.46 0.11
N GLU A 83 -28.63 -6.96 -0.85
CA GLU A 83 -30.07 -6.86 -0.72
C GLU A 83 -30.68 -8.24 -1.07
N PRO A 84 -31.54 -8.80 -0.19
CA PRO A 84 -32.11 -10.12 -0.40
C PRO A 84 -32.85 -10.25 -1.73
N LYS A 85 -32.56 -11.32 -2.48
CA LYS A 85 -33.19 -11.65 -3.78
C LYS A 85 -33.03 -10.61 -4.90
N THR A 86 -32.22 -9.57 -4.73
CA THR A 86 -31.94 -8.56 -5.77
C THR A 86 -30.47 -8.51 -6.16
N THR A 87 -29.55 -8.82 -5.24
CA THR A 87 -28.11 -8.90 -5.52
C THR A 87 -27.75 -10.22 -6.21
N GLU A 88 -26.94 -10.15 -7.27
CA GLU A 88 -26.30 -11.29 -7.93
C GLU A 88 -24.91 -11.57 -7.35
N LEU A 89 -24.51 -12.85 -7.30
CA LEU A 89 -23.17 -13.27 -6.91
C LEU A 89 -22.43 -13.89 -8.10
N ILE A 90 -21.19 -13.46 -8.30
CA ILE A 90 -20.24 -14.07 -9.23
C ILE A 90 -19.10 -14.65 -8.41
N ILE A 91 -19.01 -15.97 -8.35
CA ILE A 91 -18.07 -16.69 -7.49
C ILE A 91 -16.97 -17.31 -8.34
N TYR A 92 -15.74 -17.07 -7.93
CA TYR A 92 -14.52 -17.54 -8.56
C TYR A 92 -13.72 -18.42 -7.59
N SER A 93 -13.24 -19.56 -8.09
CA SER A 93 -12.35 -20.47 -7.37
C SER A 93 -11.47 -21.23 -8.36
N ASP A 94 -10.29 -21.67 -7.94
CA ASP A 94 -9.43 -22.62 -8.68
C ASP A 94 -9.78 -24.09 -8.40
N SER A 95 -10.75 -24.37 -7.52
CA SER A 95 -11.26 -25.71 -7.27
C SER A 95 -12.19 -26.19 -8.39
N GLU A 96 -11.62 -26.82 -9.43
CA GLU A 96 -12.38 -27.37 -10.56
C GLU A 96 -13.50 -28.33 -10.11
N LEU A 97 -13.21 -29.21 -9.14
CA LEU A 97 -14.20 -30.15 -8.61
C LEU A 97 -15.42 -29.43 -8.02
N MET A 98 -15.19 -28.46 -7.14
CA MET A 98 -16.26 -27.72 -6.46
C MET A 98 -17.08 -26.93 -7.48
N ILE A 99 -16.41 -26.20 -8.39
CA ILE A 99 -17.08 -25.43 -9.44
C ILE A 99 -17.91 -26.33 -10.34
N SER A 100 -17.38 -27.48 -10.79
CA SER A 100 -18.11 -28.44 -11.63
C SER A 100 -19.32 -29.05 -10.91
N GLN A 101 -19.21 -29.32 -9.60
CA GLN A 101 -20.32 -29.82 -8.79
C GLN A 101 -21.40 -28.76 -8.52
N MET A 102 -21.01 -27.51 -8.29
CA MET A 102 -21.96 -26.39 -8.12
C MET A 102 -22.68 -26.03 -9.42
N ASN A 103 -22.00 -26.15 -10.56
CA ASN A 103 -22.59 -26.03 -11.90
C ASN A 103 -23.36 -27.30 -12.34
N GLU A 104 -23.51 -28.29 -11.46
CA GLU A 104 -24.24 -29.55 -11.70
C GLU A 104 -23.70 -30.41 -12.87
N THR A 105 -22.52 -30.08 -13.40
CA THR A 105 -21.85 -30.89 -14.43
C THR A 105 -21.30 -32.19 -13.86
N TYR A 106 -20.92 -32.20 -12.57
CA TYR A 106 -20.35 -33.35 -11.87
C TYR A 106 -21.25 -33.74 -10.70
N LYS A 107 -21.46 -35.05 -10.50
CA LYS A 107 -22.24 -35.56 -9.36
C LYS A 107 -21.40 -35.60 -8.08
N VAL A 108 -21.98 -35.21 -6.96
CA VAL A 108 -21.35 -35.32 -5.63
C VAL A 108 -21.52 -36.73 -5.09
N ARG A 109 -20.49 -37.57 -5.28
CA ARG A 109 -20.50 -38.97 -4.84
C ARG A 109 -20.00 -39.16 -3.40
N SER A 110 -19.18 -38.24 -2.90
CA SER A 110 -18.63 -38.35 -1.55
C SER A 110 -19.69 -38.07 -0.50
N ALA A 111 -19.89 -39.00 0.44
CA ALA A 111 -20.82 -38.82 1.56
C ALA A 111 -20.47 -37.61 2.44
N SER A 112 -19.18 -37.23 2.51
CA SER A 112 -18.75 -36.05 3.27
C SER A 112 -19.05 -34.72 2.56
N LEU A 113 -19.10 -34.72 1.22
CA LEU A 113 -19.34 -33.51 0.44
C LEU A 113 -20.81 -33.27 0.13
N GLN A 114 -21.65 -34.32 0.10
CA GLN A 114 -23.09 -34.20 -0.09
C GLN A 114 -23.77 -33.18 0.84
N PRO A 115 -23.53 -33.19 2.17
CA PRO A 115 -24.14 -32.20 3.05
C PRO A 115 -23.64 -30.77 2.75
N LEU A 116 -22.34 -30.60 2.48
CA LEU A 116 -21.76 -29.29 2.19
C LEU A 116 -22.27 -28.71 0.84
N HIS A 117 -22.42 -29.56 -0.16
CA HIS A 117 -22.99 -29.17 -1.45
C HIS A 117 -24.45 -28.72 -1.30
N GLN A 118 -25.24 -29.46 -0.52
CA GLN A 118 -26.63 -29.07 -0.24
C GLN A 118 -26.68 -27.74 0.52
N GLU A 119 -25.84 -27.58 1.55
CA GLU A 119 -25.75 -26.34 2.33
C GLU A 119 -25.34 -25.13 1.48
N ALA A 120 -24.40 -25.31 0.56
CA ALA A 120 -24.00 -24.27 -0.39
C ALA A 120 -25.17 -23.85 -1.31
N LYS A 121 -25.94 -24.83 -1.82
CA LYS A 121 -27.15 -24.55 -2.63
C LYS A 121 -28.22 -23.82 -1.83
N ASP A 122 -28.49 -24.26 -0.61
CA ASP A 122 -29.48 -23.64 0.26
C ASP A 122 -29.09 -22.19 0.60
N CYS A 123 -27.80 -21.93 0.82
CA CYS A 123 -27.28 -20.58 1.02
C CYS A 123 -27.42 -19.71 -0.24
N ALA A 124 -27.12 -20.27 -1.42
CA ALA A 124 -27.20 -19.58 -2.71
C ALA A 124 -28.64 -19.18 -3.09
N ALA A 125 -29.65 -19.94 -2.65
CA ALA A 125 -31.06 -19.65 -2.92
C ALA A 125 -31.57 -18.31 -2.34
N GLY A 126 -30.78 -17.64 -1.49
CA GLY A 126 -31.10 -16.31 -0.95
C GLY A 126 -30.82 -15.13 -1.89
N PHE A 127 -30.14 -15.35 -3.01
CA PHE A 127 -29.68 -14.33 -3.94
C PHE A 127 -30.47 -14.35 -5.25
N ALA A 128 -30.43 -13.26 -6.03
CA ALA A 128 -31.14 -13.17 -7.30
C ALA A 128 -30.63 -14.22 -8.31
N LYS A 129 -29.31 -14.36 -8.36
CA LYS A 129 -28.59 -15.30 -9.20
C LYS A 129 -27.22 -15.55 -8.60
N VAL A 130 -26.73 -16.78 -8.68
CA VAL A 130 -25.37 -17.13 -8.30
C VAL A 130 -24.71 -17.87 -9.47
N THR A 131 -23.52 -17.43 -9.86
CA THR A 131 -22.74 -18.01 -10.95
C THR A 131 -21.37 -18.45 -10.43
N TYR A 132 -20.87 -19.59 -10.94
CA TYR A 132 -19.64 -20.21 -10.46
C TYR A 132 -18.68 -20.36 -11.64
N HIS A 133 -17.48 -19.80 -11.49
CA HIS A 133 -16.47 -19.75 -12.52
C HIS A 133 -15.15 -20.29 -11.99
N HIS A 134 -14.57 -21.22 -12.75
CA HIS A 134 -13.21 -21.67 -12.50
C HIS A 134 -12.22 -20.62 -13.00
N VAL A 135 -11.20 -20.33 -12.21
CA VAL A 135 -10.09 -19.43 -12.57
C VAL A 135 -8.75 -20.07 -12.22
N PRO A 136 -7.66 -19.73 -12.93
CA PRO A 136 -6.35 -20.26 -12.62
C PRO A 136 -5.83 -19.72 -11.28
N ARG A 137 -4.96 -20.49 -10.61
CA ARG A 137 -4.36 -20.14 -9.31
C ARG A 137 -3.50 -18.88 -9.37
N GLU A 138 -3.00 -18.51 -10.54
CA GLU A 138 -2.26 -17.26 -10.78
C GLU A 138 -3.16 -16.00 -10.72
N ASN A 139 -4.49 -16.15 -10.61
CA ASN A 139 -5.38 -15.02 -10.40
C ASN A 139 -5.00 -14.32 -9.06
N PRO A 140 -4.77 -12.99 -9.05
CA PRO A 140 -4.30 -12.29 -7.87
C PRO A 140 -5.25 -12.35 -6.67
N TYR A 141 -6.56 -12.46 -6.91
CA TYR A 141 -7.56 -12.56 -5.85
C TYR A 141 -7.67 -13.99 -5.28
N ILE A 142 -7.45 -15.01 -6.11
CA ILE A 142 -7.26 -16.40 -5.63
C ILE A 142 -5.96 -16.50 -4.82
N GLY A 143 -4.86 -15.93 -5.33
CA GLY A 143 -3.59 -15.87 -4.60
C GLY A 143 -3.70 -15.16 -3.25
N SER A 144 -4.60 -14.18 -3.13
CA SER A 144 -4.90 -13.53 -1.85
C SER A 144 -5.62 -14.47 -0.87
N CYS A 145 -6.56 -15.29 -1.35
CA CYS A 145 -7.25 -16.29 -0.53
C CYS A 145 -6.29 -17.44 -0.13
N ASP A 146 -5.45 -17.91 -1.05
CA ASP A 146 -4.40 -18.90 -0.76
C ASP A 146 -3.40 -18.38 0.28
N TRP A 147 -3.00 -17.11 0.15
CA TRP A 147 -2.15 -16.46 1.15
C TRP A 147 -2.83 -16.43 2.53
N LEU A 148 -4.11 -16.08 2.61
CA LEU A 148 -4.85 -16.07 3.88
C LEU A 148 -4.90 -17.47 4.51
N CYS A 149 -5.26 -18.50 3.74
CA CYS A 149 -5.27 -19.89 4.17
C CYS A 149 -3.90 -20.33 4.71
N ASN A 150 -2.83 -20.13 3.94
CA ASN A 150 -1.49 -20.56 4.32
C ASN A 150 -0.98 -19.83 5.58
N ASN A 151 -1.22 -18.52 5.71
CA ASN A 151 -0.81 -17.79 6.92
C ASN A 151 -1.57 -18.23 8.17
N ALA A 152 -2.87 -18.49 8.04
CA ALA A 152 -3.69 -18.99 9.14
C ALA A 152 -3.22 -20.38 9.60
N LEU A 153 -2.88 -21.26 8.65
CA LEU A 153 -2.37 -22.60 8.93
C LEU A 153 -0.95 -22.59 9.52
N ASP A 154 -0.10 -21.70 9.04
CA ASP A 154 1.26 -21.51 9.54
C ASP A 154 1.29 -20.78 10.90
N LYS A 155 0.13 -20.32 11.41
CA LYS A 155 -0.02 -19.51 12.63
C LYS A 155 0.89 -18.26 12.62
N ARG A 156 1.13 -17.67 11.45
CA ARG A 156 2.05 -16.54 11.32
C ARG A 156 1.47 -15.32 12.02
N SER A 157 2.22 -14.81 12.99
CA SER A 157 1.97 -13.56 13.68
C SER A 157 2.37 -12.36 12.80
N ALA A 158 1.93 -11.16 13.18
CA ALA A 158 2.45 -9.94 12.57
C ALA A 158 3.98 -9.83 12.69
N ALA A 159 4.58 -10.44 13.72
CA ALA A 159 6.03 -10.50 13.87
C ALA A 159 6.67 -11.37 12.78
N ASP A 160 6.06 -12.50 12.41
CA ASP A 160 6.57 -13.38 11.34
C ASP A 160 6.49 -12.71 9.97
N LEU A 161 5.44 -11.92 9.72
CA LEU A 161 5.33 -11.10 8.50
C LEU A 161 6.41 -10.00 8.45
N ILE A 162 6.67 -9.35 9.59
CA ILE A 162 7.74 -8.35 9.70
C ILE A 162 9.10 -9.01 9.50
N ASP A 163 9.32 -10.19 10.07
CA ASP A 163 10.54 -10.97 9.89
C ASP A 163 10.72 -11.38 8.43
N ASP A 164 9.67 -11.86 7.75
CA ASP A 164 9.72 -12.16 6.31
C ASP A 164 10.00 -10.91 5.46
N LEU A 165 9.40 -9.76 5.78
CA LEU A 165 9.68 -8.47 5.11
C LEU A 165 11.12 -7.98 5.33
N ARG A 166 11.73 -8.36 6.46
CA ARG A 166 13.12 -8.05 6.82
C ARG A 166 14.10 -9.17 6.45
N LYS A 167 13.60 -10.34 6.06
CA LYS A 167 14.41 -11.53 5.83
C LYS A 167 15.38 -11.29 4.70
N GLY A 168 16.66 -11.55 4.97
CA GLY A 168 17.75 -11.31 4.02
C GLY A 168 18.06 -9.83 3.76
N ARG A 169 17.50 -8.89 4.55
CA ARG A 169 17.83 -7.47 4.49
C ARG A 169 18.63 -7.07 5.73
N GLU A 170 19.93 -6.92 5.56
CA GLU A 170 20.78 -6.32 6.58
C GLU A 170 20.38 -4.85 6.84
N PRO A 171 20.57 -4.33 8.07
CA PRO A 171 20.39 -2.91 8.35
C PRO A 171 21.19 -2.04 7.38
N ILE A 172 20.56 -0.98 6.88
CA ILE A 172 21.22 -0.02 6.00
C ILE A 172 22.06 0.94 6.86
N GLU A 173 23.36 0.96 6.61
CA GLU A 173 24.28 1.93 7.19
C GLU A 173 24.38 3.17 6.29
N CYS A 174 24.00 4.35 6.80
CA CYS A 174 24.24 5.63 6.15
C CYS A 174 25.53 6.25 6.69
N LYS A 175 26.50 6.49 5.81
CA LYS A 175 27.78 7.12 6.15
C LYS A 175 27.71 8.62 5.83
N PRO A 176 27.95 9.52 6.80
CA PRO A 176 28.04 10.93 6.52
C PRO A 176 29.15 11.24 5.51
N ILE A 177 28.83 12.11 4.54
CA ILE A 177 29.78 12.58 3.51
C ILE A 177 30.35 13.96 3.81
N GLY A 178 29.81 14.63 4.84
CA GLY A 178 30.23 15.95 5.23
C GLY A 178 29.43 16.48 6.42
N VAL A 179 29.64 17.74 6.74
CA VAL A 179 29.04 18.41 7.89
C VAL A 179 28.55 19.81 7.50
N VAL A 180 27.41 20.20 8.06
CA VAL A 180 26.87 21.55 7.94
C VAL A 180 27.51 22.47 8.98
N HIS A 181 27.91 23.67 8.54
CA HIS A 181 28.26 24.80 9.40
C HIS A 181 27.26 25.94 9.16
N SER A 182 26.42 26.25 10.16
CA SER A 182 25.31 27.21 10.00
C SER A 182 25.16 28.14 11.21
N PRO A 183 24.45 29.26 11.10
CA PRO A 183 24.17 30.12 12.25
C PRO A 183 23.17 29.50 13.26
N PHE A 184 22.54 28.37 12.91
CA PHE A 184 21.46 27.77 13.69
C PHE A 184 22.00 26.77 14.72
N LYS A 185 22.22 27.22 15.95
CA LYS A 185 22.89 26.40 16.99
C LYS A 185 21.94 25.71 17.96
N GLU A 186 20.72 26.23 18.11
CA GLU A 186 19.78 25.79 19.14
C GLU A 186 18.34 25.67 18.61
N ARG A 187 17.50 24.96 19.38
CA ARG A 187 16.10 24.76 19.04
C ARG A 187 15.38 26.11 18.91
N GLY A 188 14.68 26.30 17.79
CA GLY A 188 13.98 27.56 17.48
C GLY A 188 14.83 28.60 16.74
N SER A 189 16.15 28.40 16.60
CA SER A 189 16.99 29.30 15.80
C SER A 189 16.90 29.05 14.29
N ALA A 190 16.68 27.80 13.87
CA ALA A 190 16.46 27.47 12.46
C ALA A 190 15.03 27.82 11.99
N PRO A 191 14.86 28.23 10.73
CA PRO A 191 13.53 28.40 10.15
C PRO A 191 12.80 27.05 10.03
N ASN A 192 11.47 27.08 9.95
CA ASN A 192 10.68 25.85 9.76
C ASN A 192 10.94 25.15 8.41
N GLN A 193 11.42 25.88 7.39
CA GLN A 193 11.78 25.38 6.06
C GLN A 193 12.89 26.26 5.47
N GLY A 194 13.86 25.66 4.78
CA GLY A 194 15.03 26.35 4.24
C GLY A 194 14.71 27.47 3.25
N ARG A 195 13.66 27.30 2.42
CA ARG A 195 13.19 28.35 1.49
C ARG A 195 12.82 29.68 2.18
N ASN A 196 12.58 29.66 3.49
CA ASN A 196 12.17 30.84 4.27
C ASN A 196 13.37 31.59 4.90
N THR A 197 14.61 31.20 4.61
CA THR A 197 15.81 31.91 5.10
C THR A 197 16.70 32.36 3.96
N GLN A 198 17.37 33.49 4.17
CA GLN A 198 18.43 34.02 3.31
C GLN A 198 19.81 33.84 3.94
N GLU A 199 19.89 33.28 5.14
CA GLU A 199 21.15 33.02 5.83
C GLU A 199 22.04 32.06 5.03
N ILE A 200 23.34 32.32 5.09
CA ILE A 200 24.35 31.49 4.43
C ILE A 200 24.77 30.37 5.37
N SER A 201 24.83 29.16 4.84
CA SER A 201 25.44 28.00 5.48
C SER A 201 26.60 27.49 4.64
N ARG A 202 27.55 26.82 5.26
CA ARG A 202 28.61 26.09 4.57
C ARG A 202 28.40 24.59 4.74
N ILE A 203 28.66 23.84 3.70
CA ILE A 203 28.70 22.37 3.74
C ILE A 203 30.13 21.96 3.46
N GLU A 204 30.78 21.39 4.46
CA GLU A 204 32.14 20.87 4.34
C GLU A 204 32.06 19.37 4.03
N ILE A 205 32.41 19.00 2.80
CA ILE A 205 32.49 17.61 2.36
C ILE A 205 33.82 17.01 2.82
N PHE A 206 33.77 15.77 3.31
CA PHE A 206 35.00 15.10 3.75
C PHE A 206 35.92 14.83 2.55
N PRO A 207 37.25 14.90 2.74
CA PRO A 207 38.21 14.84 1.64
C PRO A 207 38.06 13.63 0.72
N GLU A 208 37.69 12.47 1.26
CA GLU A 208 37.49 11.23 0.51
C GLU A 208 36.30 11.27 -0.46
N TYR A 209 35.36 12.21 -0.30
CA TYR A 209 34.21 12.38 -1.18
C TYR A 209 34.35 13.58 -2.12
N ARG A 210 35.51 14.26 -2.11
CA ARG A 210 35.76 15.48 -2.90
C ARG A 210 35.41 15.33 -4.38
N ASP A 211 35.77 14.21 -4.99
CA ASP A 211 35.56 13.99 -6.43
C ASP A 211 34.07 13.97 -6.81
N GLY A 212 33.18 13.66 -5.85
CA GLY A 212 31.73 13.73 -6.01
C GLY A 212 31.18 15.15 -6.25
N LEU A 213 31.99 16.19 -6.02
CA LEU A 213 31.62 17.58 -6.31
C LEU A 213 31.85 17.97 -7.78
N THR A 214 32.48 17.12 -8.57
CA THR A 214 32.79 17.39 -9.97
C THR A 214 31.51 17.68 -10.76
N GLY A 215 31.48 18.82 -11.47
CA GLY A 215 30.33 19.25 -12.25
C GLY A 215 29.37 20.19 -11.52
N LEU A 216 29.49 20.33 -10.19
CA LEU A 216 28.78 21.36 -9.45
C LEU A 216 29.44 22.73 -9.67
N SER A 217 28.63 23.77 -9.72
CA SER A 217 29.06 25.15 -9.85
C SER A 217 28.18 26.10 -9.02
N ALA A 218 28.69 27.31 -8.79
CA ALA A 218 27.85 28.41 -8.33
C ALA A 218 26.61 28.57 -9.24
N GLY A 219 25.48 28.90 -8.63
CA GLY A 219 24.18 28.99 -9.28
C GLY A 219 23.42 27.67 -9.41
N ASN A 220 24.05 26.51 -9.17
CA ASN A 220 23.32 25.24 -9.19
C ASN A 220 22.31 25.18 -8.04
N ALA A 221 21.09 24.72 -8.36
CA ALA A 221 20.12 24.31 -7.37
C ALA A 221 20.32 22.82 -7.07
N VAL A 222 20.48 22.47 -5.80
CA VAL A 222 20.73 21.08 -5.38
C VAL A 222 19.89 20.73 -4.15
N PHE A 223 19.45 19.49 -4.08
CA PHE A 223 18.94 18.91 -2.85
C PHE A 223 20.09 18.50 -1.94
N ILE A 224 20.03 18.94 -0.70
CA ILE A 224 20.88 18.48 0.40
C ILE A 224 20.05 17.55 1.28
N LEU A 225 20.55 16.34 1.48
CA LEU A 225 19.98 15.38 2.42
C LEU A 225 20.87 15.36 3.66
N CYS A 226 20.31 15.74 4.80
CA CYS A 226 21.01 15.68 6.09
C CYS A 226 20.39 14.61 7.00
N TRP A 227 21.17 14.13 7.96
CA TRP A 227 20.66 13.35 9.08
C TRP A 227 20.40 14.28 10.26
N PHE A 228 19.15 14.55 10.60
CA PHE A 228 18.78 15.36 11.76
C PHE A 228 18.93 14.54 13.06
N ASP A 229 20.20 14.36 13.44
CA ASP A 229 20.75 13.61 14.57
C ASP A 229 20.10 13.93 15.94
N ARG A 230 19.52 15.11 16.10
CA ARG A 230 18.84 15.56 17.34
C ARG A 230 17.34 15.26 17.38
N SER A 231 16.81 14.51 16.42
CA SER A 231 15.37 14.22 16.31
C SER A 231 14.99 12.90 16.98
N GLU A 232 13.84 12.88 17.63
CA GLU A 232 13.22 11.65 18.15
C GLU A 232 12.74 10.76 17.00
N ARG A 233 13.01 9.45 17.08
CA ARG A 233 12.80 8.50 15.99
C ARG A 233 11.55 7.63 16.15
N ASP A 234 11.03 7.53 17.37
CA ASP A 234 9.89 6.66 17.69
C ASP A 234 8.53 7.38 17.59
N ILE A 235 8.54 8.68 17.27
CA ILE A 235 7.32 9.48 17.07
C ILE A 235 6.77 9.25 15.66
N LEU A 236 5.51 8.81 15.57
CA LEU A 236 4.82 8.54 14.29
C LEU A 236 3.69 9.52 13.97
N GLN A 237 3.30 10.38 14.91
CA GLN A 237 2.27 11.40 14.71
C GLN A 237 2.66 12.72 15.39
N VAL A 238 2.33 13.84 14.74
CA VAL A 238 2.61 15.20 15.21
C VAL A 238 1.44 16.12 14.91
N VAL A 239 1.34 17.26 15.58
CA VAL A 239 0.48 18.37 15.14
C VAL A 239 1.37 19.36 14.37
N PRO A 240 1.28 19.43 13.02
CA PRO A 240 2.16 20.30 12.24
C PRO A 240 1.97 21.77 12.56
N HIS A 241 3.03 22.57 12.40
CA HIS A 241 2.94 24.02 12.57
C HIS A 241 1.84 24.61 11.67
N GLY A 242 0.94 25.42 12.25
CA GLY A 242 -0.19 26.02 11.55
C GLY A 242 -1.41 25.10 11.35
N ARG A 243 -1.39 23.87 11.87
CA ARG A 243 -2.54 22.94 11.87
C ARG A 243 -3.01 22.63 13.29
N LYS A 244 -4.25 22.11 13.40
CA LYS A 244 -4.87 21.71 14.69
C LYS A 244 -5.00 20.20 14.86
N GLU A 245 -4.90 19.44 13.77
CA GLU A 245 -5.16 18.01 13.76
C GLU A 245 -3.87 17.19 13.85
N LEU A 246 -3.94 16.09 14.59
CA LEU A 246 -2.88 15.10 14.65
C LEU A 246 -2.70 14.46 13.27
N THR A 247 -1.47 14.49 12.76
CA THR A 247 -1.11 14.05 11.42
C THR A 247 0.05 13.05 11.49
N GLY A 248 0.00 11.97 10.72
CA GLY A 248 1.11 11.02 10.62
C GLY A 248 2.37 11.67 10.04
N VAL A 249 3.56 11.34 10.58
CA VAL A 249 4.82 12.02 10.21
C VAL A 249 5.15 11.92 8.72
N PHE A 250 4.71 10.85 8.04
CA PHE A 250 4.90 10.64 6.61
C PHE A 250 4.05 11.56 5.72
N ALA A 251 2.98 12.16 6.25
CA ALA A 251 2.17 13.17 5.56
C ALA A 251 2.65 14.61 5.87
N THR A 252 3.85 14.76 6.44
CA THR A 252 4.41 16.05 6.88
C THR A 252 5.90 16.15 6.54
N ARG A 253 6.50 17.31 6.86
CA ARG A 253 7.96 17.53 6.83
C ARG A 253 8.57 17.62 8.23
N ALA A 254 7.91 17.06 9.25
CA ALA A 254 8.42 17.11 10.61
C ALA A 254 9.77 16.38 10.74
N PRO A 255 10.73 16.92 11.52
CA PRO A 255 12.05 16.32 11.68
C PRO A 255 12.02 15.02 12.52
N VAL A 256 11.01 14.86 13.38
CA VAL A 256 10.77 13.63 14.15
C VAL A 256 10.13 12.56 13.26
N ARG A 257 10.85 11.46 13.04
CA ARG A 257 10.47 10.35 12.15
C ARG A 257 11.47 9.19 12.28
N PRO A 258 11.11 7.95 11.88
CA PRO A 258 11.97 6.78 12.05
C PRO A 258 13.39 6.92 11.47
N ASN A 259 13.48 7.54 10.29
CA ASN A 259 14.74 7.97 9.68
C ASN A 259 14.66 9.49 9.49
N PRO A 260 15.31 10.29 10.36
CA PRO A 260 15.24 11.76 10.35
C PRO A 260 16.09 12.37 9.23
N ILE A 261 15.82 11.93 7.99
CA ILE A 261 16.44 12.44 6.78
C ILE A 261 15.71 13.71 6.37
N SER A 262 16.44 14.81 6.29
CA SER A 262 15.95 16.06 5.72
C SER A 262 16.07 16.04 4.21
N LEU A 263 15.28 16.89 3.55
CA LEU A 263 15.39 17.15 2.13
C LEU A 263 15.22 18.64 1.93
N THR A 264 16.28 19.33 1.54
CA THR A 264 16.26 20.78 1.38
C THR A 264 16.81 21.17 0.02
N LEU A 265 16.04 21.94 -0.74
CA LEU A 265 16.52 22.56 -1.97
C LEU A 265 17.29 23.84 -1.61
N VAL A 266 18.57 23.90 -2.00
CA VAL A 266 19.45 25.06 -1.77
C VAL A 266 20.03 25.56 -3.10
N THR A 267 20.51 26.78 -3.10
CA THR A 267 21.33 27.32 -4.20
C THR A 267 22.79 27.37 -3.75
N ILE A 268 23.70 26.86 -4.57
CA ILE A 268 25.15 26.99 -4.37
C ILE A 268 25.58 28.40 -4.74
N GLU A 269 26.20 29.10 -3.80
CA GLU A 269 26.76 30.45 -3.98
C GLU A 269 28.23 30.39 -4.41
N SER A 270 29.01 29.50 -3.78
CA SER A 270 30.41 29.26 -4.13
C SER A 270 30.85 27.85 -3.77
N ILE A 271 31.94 27.39 -4.40
CA ILE A 271 32.60 26.12 -4.06
C ILE A 271 34.10 26.39 -3.93
N GLU A 272 34.67 26.08 -2.77
CA GLU A 272 36.08 26.29 -2.44
C GLU A 272 36.65 24.99 -1.86
N GLY A 273 37.46 24.28 -2.66
CA GLY A 273 38.00 22.98 -2.27
C GLY A 273 36.88 21.95 -2.07
N THR A 274 36.62 21.58 -0.82
CA THR A 274 35.52 20.67 -0.42
C THR A 274 34.35 21.40 0.24
N THR A 275 34.39 22.73 0.32
CA THR A 275 33.38 23.53 1.00
C THR A 275 32.42 24.16 -0.01
N LEU A 276 31.12 23.92 0.16
CA LEU A 276 30.07 24.59 -0.59
C LEU A 276 29.48 25.68 0.30
N THR A 277 29.43 26.90 -0.20
CA THR A 277 28.64 27.97 0.41
C THR A 277 27.25 27.92 -0.21
N VAL A 278 26.21 27.80 0.60
CA VAL A 278 24.84 27.61 0.13
C VAL A 278 23.86 28.56 0.82
N ARG A 279 22.74 28.84 0.13
CA ARG A 279 21.61 29.60 0.66
C ARG A 279 20.35 28.75 0.72
N GLY A 280 19.56 28.95 1.78
CA GLY A 280 18.24 28.32 1.93
C GLY A 280 18.28 26.96 2.63
N LEU A 281 19.28 26.73 3.50
CA LEU A 281 19.41 25.51 4.29
C LEU A 281 18.86 25.72 5.71
N GLU A 282 18.02 24.82 6.23
CA GLU A 282 17.47 24.86 7.60
C GLU A 282 18.12 23.89 8.60
N ALA A 283 19.31 23.39 8.31
CA ALA A 283 20.02 22.44 9.15
C ALA A 283 20.81 23.14 10.28
N PHE A 284 20.85 22.52 11.45
CA PHE A 284 21.66 23.04 12.56
C PHE A 284 23.15 22.93 12.28
N ASP A 285 23.93 23.76 12.97
CA ASP A 285 25.37 23.69 12.99
C ASP A 285 25.82 22.31 13.47
N ASN A 286 26.80 21.71 12.78
CA ASN A 286 27.29 20.34 12.96
C ASN A 286 26.32 19.22 12.56
N THR A 287 25.26 19.51 11.80
CA THR A 287 24.38 18.46 11.27
C THR A 287 25.12 17.62 10.19
N PRO A 288 25.10 16.27 10.26
CA PRO A 288 25.69 15.42 9.23
C PRO A 288 24.97 15.51 7.88
N VAL A 289 25.75 15.59 6.81
CA VAL A 289 25.26 15.50 5.42
C VAL A 289 25.38 14.06 4.94
N LEU A 290 24.31 13.54 4.32
CA LEU A 290 24.25 12.19 3.79
C LEU A 290 24.42 12.16 2.27
N ASP A 291 23.85 13.13 1.55
CA ASP A 291 23.83 13.11 0.08
C ASP A 291 23.57 14.50 -0.52
N ILE A 292 23.97 14.68 -1.78
CA ILE A 292 23.73 15.87 -2.59
C ILE A 292 23.21 15.41 -3.96
N LYS A 293 22.09 15.98 -4.43
CA LYS A 293 21.53 15.69 -5.76
C LYS A 293 21.20 16.96 -6.53
N PRO A 294 21.45 17.03 -7.85
CA PRO A 294 21.01 18.17 -8.63
C PRO A 294 19.48 18.23 -8.66
N TYR A 295 18.93 19.44 -8.56
CA TYR A 295 17.52 19.66 -8.84
C TYR A 295 17.29 19.69 -10.35
N HIS A 296 16.24 19.01 -10.80
CA HIS A 296 15.81 19.00 -12.18
C HIS A 296 14.31 19.22 -12.28
N ALA A 297 13.89 20.37 -12.81
CA ALA A 297 12.48 20.75 -12.91
C ALA A 297 11.59 19.68 -13.56
N GLY A 298 12.04 19.03 -14.64
CA GLY A 298 11.26 17.96 -15.29
C GLY A 298 11.13 16.65 -14.52
N ILE A 299 11.76 16.52 -13.34
CA ILE A 299 11.68 15.32 -12.48
C ILE A 299 11.08 15.70 -11.12
N ASP A 300 11.50 16.83 -10.57
CA ASP A 300 11.21 17.23 -9.19
C ASP A 300 10.02 18.18 -9.07
N THR A 301 9.46 18.65 -10.19
CA THR A 301 8.23 19.45 -10.25
C THR A 301 7.09 18.62 -10.81
N PRO A 302 5.93 18.51 -10.13
CA PRO A 302 4.76 17.85 -10.69
C PRO A 302 4.30 18.52 -12.00
N GLU A 303 3.82 17.73 -12.96
CA GLU A 303 3.46 18.21 -14.31
C GLU A 303 2.29 19.20 -14.36
N ASN A 304 1.59 19.43 -13.25
CA ASN A 304 0.31 20.16 -13.19
C ASN A 304 0.27 21.32 -12.18
N GLU A 305 1.43 21.89 -11.82
CA GLU A 305 1.52 23.16 -11.07
C GLU A 305 2.26 24.26 -11.84
#